data_AF-A0A7K0I5Y5-F1
#
_entry.id   AF-A0A7K0I5Y5-F1
#
_cell.length_a   1.000
_cell.length_b   1.000
_cell.length_c   1.000
_cell.angle_alpha   90.00
_cell.angle_beta   90.00
_cell.angle_gamma   90.00
#
_symmetry.space_group_name_H-M   'P 1'
#
loop_
_entity.id
_entity.type
_entity.pdbx_description
1 polymer ?
#
loop_
_entity_poly.entity_id
_entity_poly.type
_entity_poly.pdbx_seq_one_letter_code
_entity_poly.pdbx_strand_id
1 'polypeptide(L)'
;DSVFLMTGKLHLPVPAIILAGPIYRLEGLFMPILFLSTLLLSGPAWCSQLCYFGAFDAWSAKGKTEKNVFRYHKQLRYSVFFLVIAGAIALRLSGASGWTATVAGLIVGIIGLGIMLILSRRKKKMIHCSSYCPIGTLVSFMKYLSPFRVKLNTDCTHCMACLKSCKYDALHKENIEKGKIGYTCTYCGDCLSTCKHGGLEYRFFKLRPATAERLWIIITVVLHTCFLMIARI
;
A
#
# COMPACT_ATOMS: atom_id res chain seq x y z
N ASP A 1 30.76 12.66 -5.76
CA ASP A 1 30.04 12.02 -4.63
C ASP A 1 28.90 12.85 -4.03
N SER A 2 27.96 13.33 -4.85
CA SER A 2 26.79 14.10 -4.40
C SER A 2 25.49 13.69 -5.09
N VAL A 3 25.52 12.65 -5.92
CA VAL A 3 24.38 12.19 -6.75
C VAL A 3 23.28 11.51 -5.91
N PHE A 4 23.61 11.06 -4.68
CA PHE A 4 22.68 10.39 -3.77
C PHE A 4 22.26 11.19 -2.54
N LEU A 5 22.87 12.36 -2.30
CA LEU A 5 22.47 13.19 -1.17
C LEU A 5 21.26 14.02 -1.57
N MET A 6 20.22 13.94 -0.74
CA MET A 6 18.99 14.73 -0.82
C MET A 6 19.33 16.22 -0.81
N THR A 7 19.60 16.75 -2.01
CA THR A 7 19.81 18.18 -2.27
C THR A 7 18.70 18.97 -1.59
N GLY A 8 19.06 20.10 -0.96
CA GLY A 8 18.23 20.92 -0.06
C GLY A 8 16.96 21.55 -0.64
N LYS A 9 16.33 20.94 -1.64
CA LYS A 9 14.99 21.24 -2.11
C LYS A 9 13.98 20.38 -1.37
N LEU A 10 13.05 21.03 -0.67
CA LEU A 10 11.96 20.44 0.10
C LEU A 10 11.35 19.22 -0.61
N HIS A 11 11.62 18.04 -0.07
CA HIS A 11 11.02 16.78 -0.45
C HIS A 11 9.87 16.55 0.52
N LEU A 12 8.67 16.92 0.10
CA LEU A 12 7.46 16.62 0.85
C LEU A 12 7.36 15.08 1.02
N PRO A 13 7.32 14.57 2.25
CA PRO A 13 7.14 13.15 2.51
C PRO A 13 5.67 12.83 2.27
N VAL A 14 5.29 12.68 1.01
CA VAL A 14 3.99 12.20 0.58
C VAL A 14 4.23 11.08 -0.41
N PRO A 15 3.71 9.85 -0.21
CA PRO A 15 3.93 8.71 -1.10
C PRO A 15 3.62 9.03 -2.56
N ALA A 16 2.63 9.88 -2.84
CA ALA A 16 2.33 10.35 -4.19
C ALA A 16 3.53 10.99 -4.91
N ILE A 17 4.44 11.61 -4.15
CA ILE A 17 5.63 12.30 -4.67
C ILE A 17 6.75 11.30 -5.01
N ILE A 18 6.72 10.06 -4.50
CA ILE A 18 7.63 9.00 -4.96
C ILE A 18 7.45 8.76 -6.47
N LEU A 19 6.23 8.94 -6.99
CA LEU A 19 5.91 8.77 -8.40
C LEU A 19 5.99 10.11 -9.15
N ALA A 20 5.38 11.17 -8.61
CA ALA A 20 5.30 12.47 -9.28
C ALA A 20 6.64 13.23 -9.29
N GLY A 21 7.48 13.07 -8.26
CA GLY A 21 8.75 13.77 -8.11
C GLY A 21 9.77 13.46 -9.20
N PRO A 22 10.11 12.17 -9.45
CA PRO A 22 11.01 11.77 -10.52
C PRO A 22 10.48 12.15 -11.92
N ILE A 23 9.17 12.05 -12.15
CA ILE A 23 8.54 12.47 -13.42
C ILE A 23 8.70 14.00 -13.61
N TYR A 24 8.53 14.77 -12.54
CA TYR A 24 8.64 16.22 -12.58
C TYR A 24 10.08 16.73 -12.69
N ARG A 25 11.05 16.12 -11.98
CA ARG A 25 12.44 16.61 -11.88
C ARG A 25 13.48 15.84 -12.70
N LEU A 26 13.18 14.62 -13.18
CA LEU A 26 14.14 13.68 -13.80
C LEU A 26 15.41 13.37 -12.97
N GLU A 27 15.47 13.80 -11.71
CA GLU A 27 16.55 13.56 -10.76
C GLU A 27 16.02 12.82 -9.52
N GLY A 28 16.85 12.02 -8.85
CA GLY A 28 16.49 11.35 -7.58
C GLY A 28 15.89 9.95 -7.72
N LEU A 29 16.49 9.08 -8.55
CA LEU A 29 16.05 7.67 -8.72
C LEU A 29 16.21 6.79 -7.47
N PHE A 30 16.91 7.24 -6.44
CA PHE A 30 17.13 6.47 -5.22
C PHE A 30 15.82 6.02 -4.56
N MET A 31 14.87 6.93 -4.35
CA MET A 31 13.58 6.63 -3.70
C MET A 31 12.71 5.66 -4.54
N PRO A 32 12.54 5.85 -5.86
CA PRO A 32 11.89 4.87 -6.72
C PRO A 32 12.58 3.50 -6.74
N ILE A 33 13.91 3.46 -6.78
CA ILE A 33 14.67 2.20 -6.78
C ILE A 33 14.47 1.45 -5.46
N LEU A 34 14.61 2.14 -4.32
CA LEU A 34 14.32 1.56 -3.00
C LEU A 34 12.87 1.07 -2.89
N PHE A 35 11.93 1.85 -3.41
CA PHE A 35 10.52 1.47 -3.40
C PHE A 35 10.26 0.23 -4.26
N LEU A 36 10.80 0.16 -5.49
CA LEU A 36 10.63 -0.99 -6.37
C LEU A 36 11.34 -2.23 -5.84
N SER A 37 12.55 -2.09 -5.29
CA SER A 37 13.30 -3.22 -4.72
C SER A 37 12.57 -3.81 -3.50
N THR A 38 12.02 -2.97 -2.62
CA THR A 38 11.22 -3.44 -1.48
C THR A 38 9.90 -4.08 -1.89
N LEU A 39 9.25 -3.56 -2.93
CA LEU A 39 8.06 -4.21 -3.49
C LEU A 39 8.37 -5.55 -4.14
N LEU A 40 9.53 -5.71 -4.77
CA LEU A 40 9.95 -6.98 -5.35
C LEU A 40 10.18 -8.03 -4.24
N LEU A 41 10.82 -7.63 -3.14
CA LEU A 41 11.15 -8.52 -2.03
C LEU A 41 9.94 -8.86 -1.15
N SER A 42 9.16 -7.86 -0.75
CA SER A 42 8.05 -8.01 0.21
C SER A 42 6.66 -8.09 -0.45
N GLY A 43 6.58 -7.87 -1.76
CA GLY A 43 5.32 -7.75 -2.48
C GLY A 43 4.56 -6.47 -2.09
N PRO A 44 3.21 -6.49 -2.08
CA PRO A 44 2.41 -5.34 -1.71
C PRO A 44 2.45 -4.97 -0.20
N ALA A 45 3.32 -5.60 0.59
CA ALA A 45 3.45 -5.40 2.03
C ALA A 45 3.98 -4.02 2.44
N TRP A 46 4.60 -3.29 1.51
CA TRP A 46 5.11 -1.94 1.75
C TRP A 46 4.06 -1.01 2.38
N CYS A 47 2.82 -1.04 1.90
CA CYS A 47 1.73 -0.22 2.44
C CYS A 47 1.39 -0.55 3.91
N SER A 48 1.55 -1.80 4.34
CA SER A 48 1.24 -2.22 5.72
C SER A 48 2.43 -2.16 6.67
N GLN A 49 3.66 -2.35 6.18
CA GLN A 49 4.83 -2.58 7.04
C GLN A 49 5.87 -1.46 7.01
N LEU A 50 5.89 -0.66 5.94
CA LEU A 50 6.97 0.32 5.70
C LEU A 50 6.44 1.75 5.51
N CYS A 51 5.24 1.91 4.97
CA CYS A 51 4.64 3.22 4.70
C CYS A 51 4.02 3.84 5.97
N TYR A 52 4.51 5.00 6.40
CA TYR A 52 3.98 5.73 7.56
C TYR A 52 2.54 6.23 7.35
N PHE A 53 2.13 6.60 6.12
CA PHE A 53 0.71 6.86 5.84
C PHE A 53 -0.13 5.60 6.01
N GLY A 54 0.42 4.42 5.72
CA GLY A 54 -0.22 3.14 6.02
C GLY A 54 -0.46 2.96 7.52
N ALA A 55 0.56 3.21 8.34
CA ALA A 55 0.43 3.16 9.80
C ALA A 55 -0.62 4.17 10.33
N PHE A 56 -0.62 5.40 9.80
CA PHE A 56 -1.58 6.44 10.19
C PHE A 56 -3.02 6.13 9.75
N ASP A 57 -3.21 5.58 8.55
CA ASP A 57 -4.52 5.12 8.07
C ASP A 57 -5.02 3.93 8.89
N ALA A 58 -4.13 3.00 9.26
CA ALA A 58 -4.46 1.87 10.14
C ALA A 58 -4.88 2.35 11.54
N TRP A 59 -4.16 3.32 12.11
CA TRP A 59 -4.52 3.97 13.38
C TRP A 59 -5.88 4.67 13.28
N SER A 60 -6.13 5.40 12.19
CA SER A 60 -7.42 6.05 11.95
C SER A 60 -8.56 5.04 11.82
N ALA A 61 -8.30 3.90 11.17
CA ALA A 61 -9.24 2.79 10.96
C ALA A 61 -9.39 1.83 12.15
N LYS A 62 -8.87 2.16 13.34
CA LYS A 62 -8.94 1.32 14.56
C LYS A 62 -10.39 1.01 14.95
N GLY A 63 -10.69 -0.26 15.16
CA GLY A 63 -12.02 -0.79 15.49
C GLY A 63 -12.35 -2.05 14.69
N LYS A 64 -13.59 -2.52 14.75
CA LYS A 64 -14.08 -3.64 13.90
C LYS A 64 -14.53 -3.09 12.55
N THR A 65 -14.04 -3.69 11.48
CA THR A 65 -14.34 -3.26 10.10
C THR A 65 -15.80 -3.49 9.74
N GLU A 66 -16.42 -2.52 9.05
CA GLU A 66 -17.76 -2.69 8.47
C GLU A 66 -17.76 -3.81 7.41
N LYS A 67 -18.83 -4.60 7.37
CA LYS A 67 -18.96 -5.73 6.43
C LYS A 67 -19.23 -5.30 4.99
N ASN A 68 -19.80 -4.11 4.79
CA ASN A 68 -20.19 -3.63 3.46
C ASN A 68 -18.97 -3.29 2.62
N VAL A 69 -18.89 -3.86 1.42
CA VAL A 69 -17.83 -3.56 0.45
C VAL A 69 -17.94 -2.10 0.04
N PHE A 70 -16.82 -1.38 0.01
CA PHE A 70 -16.84 -0.03 -0.49
C PHE A 70 -16.76 -0.06 -2.03
N ARG A 71 -17.91 0.15 -2.69
CA ARG A 71 -18.11 -0.20 -4.11
C ARG A 71 -17.20 0.52 -5.11
N TYR A 72 -16.62 1.65 -4.74
CA TYR A 72 -15.89 2.56 -5.65
C TYR A 72 -14.36 2.46 -5.56
N HIS A 73 -13.80 1.46 -4.88
CA HIS A 73 -12.34 1.35 -4.71
C HIS A 73 -11.55 1.41 -6.02
N LYS A 74 -12.01 0.68 -7.04
CA LYS A 74 -11.27 0.50 -8.30
C LYS A 74 -11.28 1.78 -9.12
N GLN A 75 -12.46 2.38 -9.27
CA GLN A 75 -12.66 3.59 -10.05
C GLN A 75 -11.92 4.78 -9.43
N LEU A 76 -12.07 4.99 -8.11
CA LEU A 76 -11.39 6.09 -7.42
C LEU A 76 -9.86 5.93 -7.44
N ARG A 77 -9.37 4.71 -7.24
CA ARG A 77 -7.93 4.47 -7.22
C ARG A 77 -7.28 4.73 -8.57
N TYR A 78 -7.89 4.25 -9.66
CA TYR A 78 -7.37 4.53 -11.00
C TYR A 78 -7.55 5.99 -11.39
N SER A 79 -8.69 6.62 -11.07
CA SER A 79 -8.89 8.03 -11.39
C SER A 79 -7.86 8.92 -10.70
N VAL A 80 -7.63 8.74 -9.39
CA VAL A 80 -6.60 9.52 -8.68
C VAL A 80 -5.20 9.24 -9.22
N PHE A 81 -4.88 7.99 -9.56
CA PHE A 81 -3.58 7.66 -10.17
C PHE A 81 -3.36 8.40 -11.50
N PHE A 82 -4.33 8.33 -12.42
CA PHE A 82 -4.23 9.03 -13.71
C PHE A 82 -4.24 10.55 -13.53
N LEU A 83 -5.04 11.10 -12.61
CA LEU A 83 -5.07 12.53 -12.32
C LEU A 83 -3.75 13.05 -11.77
N VAL A 84 -3.11 12.31 -10.86
CA VAL A 84 -1.80 12.70 -10.31
C VAL A 84 -0.72 12.67 -11.38
N ILE A 85 -0.71 11.65 -12.24
CA ILE A 85 0.25 11.56 -13.36
C ILE A 85 0.00 12.68 -14.37
N ALA A 86 -1.24 12.86 -14.81
CA ALA A 86 -1.61 13.89 -15.77
C ALA A 86 -1.30 15.29 -15.22
N GLY A 87 -1.60 15.55 -13.95
CA GLY A 87 -1.27 16.80 -13.28
C GLY A 87 0.23 17.06 -13.20
N ALA A 88 1.03 16.02 -12.89
CA ALA A 88 2.49 16.15 -12.87
C ALA A 88 3.07 16.45 -14.26
N ILE A 89 2.55 15.81 -15.32
CA ILE A 89 2.96 16.06 -16.71
C ILE A 89 2.53 17.47 -17.14
N ALA A 90 1.31 17.89 -16.84
CA ALA A 90 0.80 19.22 -17.19
C ALA A 90 1.61 20.34 -16.53
N LEU A 91 1.91 20.21 -15.23
CA LEU A 91 2.77 21.16 -14.50
C LEU A 91 4.18 21.25 -15.09
N ARG A 92 4.71 20.15 -15.61
CA ARG A 92 6.02 20.12 -16.28
C ARG A 92 5.95 20.83 -17.64
N LEU A 93 4.95 20.52 -18.46
CA LEU A 93 4.80 21.10 -19.80
C LEU A 93 4.53 22.61 -19.76
N SER A 94 3.84 23.10 -18.73
CA SER A 94 3.59 24.53 -18.54
C SER A 94 4.79 25.31 -17.98
N GLY A 95 5.93 24.65 -17.71
CA GLY A 95 7.10 25.29 -17.13
C GLY A 95 6.84 25.87 -15.74
N ALA A 96 5.86 25.32 -15.01
CA ALA A 96 5.39 25.88 -13.75
C ALA A 96 6.51 25.93 -12.70
N SER A 97 6.50 26.95 -11.84
CA SER A 97 7.53 27.09 -10.81
C SER A 97 7.44 25.96 -9.77
N GLY A 98 8.56 25.59 -9.15
CA GLY A 98 8.60 24.54 -8.13
C GLY A 98 7.65 24.76 -6.95
N TRP A 99 7.26 26.01 -6.69
CA TRP A 99 6.25 26.38 -5.69
C TRP A 99 4.87 25.79 -6.02
N THR A 100 4.42 25.92 -7.28
CA THR A 100 3.11 25.40 -7.71
C THR A 100 3.02 23.87 -7.56
N ALA A 101 4.08 23.15 -7.93
CA ALA A 101 4.16 21.70 -7.74
C ALA A 101 4.14 21.31 -6.25
N THR A 102 4.79 22.11 -5.40
CA THR A 102 4.80 21.91 -3.94
C THR A 102 3.40 22.11 -3.35
N VAL A 103 2.70 23.18 -3.73
CA VAL A 103 1.32 23.46 -3.30
C VAL A 103 0.37 22.36 -3.77
N ALA A 104 0.48 21.91 -5.03
CA ALA A 104 -0.34 20.80 -5.54
C ALA A 104 -0.11 19.51 -4.74
N GLY A 105 1.15 19.16 -4.45
CA GLY A 105 1.50 18.01 -3.61
C GLY A 105 0.95 18.12 -2.19
N LEU A 106 1.00 19.32 -1.60
CA LEU A 106 0.45 19.59 -0.28
C LEU A 106 -1.08 19.41 -0.25
N ILE A 107 -1.78 19.92 -1.26
CA ILE A 107 -3.24 19.75 -1.40
C ILE A 107 -3.61 18.27 -1.44
N VAL A 108 -2.90 17.46 -2.24
CA VAL A 108 -3.11 16.00 -2.30
C VAL A 108 -2.84 15.36 -0.93
N GLY A 109 -1.79 15.79 -0.23
CA GLY A 109 -1.49 15.35 1.14
C GLY A 109 -2.63 15.65 2.12
N ILE A 110 -3.13 16.89 2.12
CA ILE A 110 -4.22 17.37 3.00
C ILE A 110 -5.52 16.61 2.72
N ILE A 111 -5.89 16.45 1.44
CA ILE A 111 -7.06 15.65 1.06
C ILE A 111 -6.89 14.20 1.54
N GLY A 112 -5.70 13.63 1.35
CA GLY A 112 -5.35 12.31 1.84
C GLY A 112 -5.54 12.15 3.35
N LEU A 113 -5.07 13.13 4.14
CA LEU A 113 -5.25 13.16 5.60
C LEU A 113 -6.74 13.32 5.98
N GLY A 114 -7.48 14.17 5.28
CA GLY A 114 -8.93 14.31 5.49
C GLY A 114 -9.69 12.99 5.27
N ILE A 115 -9.33 12.24 4.22
CA ILE A 115 -9.89 10.90 3.95
C ILE A 115 -9.58 9.94 5.10
N MET A 116 -8.35 9.94 5.63
CA MET A 116 -7.98 9.09 6.76
C MET A 116 -8.78 9.43 8.02
N LEU A 117 -8.83 10.71 8.38
CA LEU A 117 -9.48 11.17 9.61
C LEU A 117 -11.00 11.03 9.58
N ILE A 118 -11.63 11.15 8.40
CA ILE A 118 -13.09 11.12 8.25
C ILE A 118 -13.54 9.75 7.74
N LEU A 119 -13.18 9.38 6.52
CA LEU A 119 -13.72 8.19 5.86
C LEU A 119 -13.14 6.90 6.45
N SER A 120 -11.81 6.81 6.57
CA SER A 120 -11.18 5.60 7.14
C SER A 120 -11.61 5.37 8.58
N ARG A 121 -11.74 6.45 9.36
CA ARG A 121 -12.25 6.41 10.74
C ARG A 121 -13.72 6.00 10.84
N ARG A 122 -14.59 6.55 9.99
CA ARG A 122 -16.03 6.19 9.97
C ARG A 122 -16.25 4.74 9.57
N LYS A 123 -15.57 4.29 8.51
CA LYS A 123 -15.74 2.95 7.94
C LYS A 123 -14.90 1.87 8.58
N LYS A 124 -13.94 2.25 9.44
CA LYS A 124 -12.99 1.33 10.08
C LYS A 124 -12.23 0.49 9.07
N LYS A 125 -11.92 1.09 7.92
CA LYS A 125 -11.19 0.53 6.76
C LYS A 125 -10.11 1.53 6.36
N MET A 126 -9.02 1.05 5.80
CA MET A 126 -7.94 1.90 5.28
C MET A 126 -8.34 2.45 3.91
N ILE A 127 -9.31 3.37 3.87
CA ILE A 127 -9.89 3.90 2.64
C ILE A 127 -8.87 4.73 1.87
N HIS A 128 -8.00 5.48 2.57
CA HIS A 128 -6.93 6.19 1.90
C HIS A 128 -6.02 5.23 1.14
N CYS A 129 -5.50 4.20 1.81
CA CYS A 129 -4.61 3.25 1.17
C CYS A 129 -5.32 2.39 0.11
N SER A 130 -6.59 2.01 0.32
CA SER A 130 -7.35 1.14 -0.59
C SER A 130 -7.98 1.85 -1.80
N SER A 131 -8.27 3.16 -1.71
CA SER A 131 -9.04 3.88 -2.74
C SER A 131 -8.43 5.19 -3.23
N TYR A 132 -7.61 5.88 -2.44
CA TYR A 132 -7.13 7.24 -2.78
C TYR A 132 -5.66 7.28 -3.14
N CYS A 133 -4.80 6.58 -2.40
CA CYS A 133 -3.36 6.66 -2.57
C CYS A 133 -2.95 6.19 -3.98
N PRO A 134 -2.32 7.05 -4.81
CA PRO A 134 -1.93 6.67 -6.17
C PRO A 134 -0.88 5.56 -6.16
N ILE A 135 -0.02 5.51 -5.15
CA ILE A 135 0.95 4.42 -4.96
C ILE A 135 0.23 3.09 -4.72
N GLY A 136 -0.94 3.08 -4.08
CA GLY A 136 -1.73 1.87 -3.88
C GLY A 136 -2.07 1.14 -5.18
N THR A 137 -2.20 1.85 -6.30
CA THR A 137 -2.37 1.27 -7.64
C THR A 137 -1.15 0.46 -8.06
N LEU A 138 0.04 1.06 -7.96
CA LEU A 138 1.30 0.43 -8.32
C LEU A 138 1.60 -0.78 -7.44
N VAL A 139 1.39 -0.64 -6.13
CA VAL A 139 1.53 -1.72 -5.13
C VAL A 139 0.60 -2.89 -5.46
N SER A 140 -0.67 -2.62 -5.81
CA SER A 140 -1.65 -3.66 -6.14
C SER A 140 -1.34 -4.36 -7.46
N PHE A 141 -0.68 -3.68 -8.40
CA PHE A 141 -0.18 -4.29 -9.61
C PHE A 141 1.04 -5.17 -9.34
N MET A 142 1.95 -4.71 -8.48
CA MET A 142 3.13 -5.48 -8.04
C MET A 142 2.77 -6.77 -7.29
N LYS A 143 1.53 -6.91 -6.82
CA LYS A 143 0.97 -8.21 -6.43
C LYS A 143 1.27 -9.24 -7.51
N TYR A 144 0.99 -9.00 -8.79
CA TYR A 144 1.16 -10.01 -9.84
C TYR A 144 2.61 -10.44 -10.07
N LEU A 145 3.58 -9.58 -9.78
CA LEU A 145 5.00 -9.91 -9.90
C LEU A 145 5.57 -10.60 -8.65
N SER A 146 4.99 -10.35 -7.47
CA SER A 146 5.49 -10.91 -6.22
C SER A 146 5.45 -12.45 -6.22
N PRO A 147 6.52 -13.12 -5.75
CA PRO A 147 6.54 -14.59 -5.58
C PRO A 147 5.69 -15.06 -4.40
N PHE A 148 5.39 -14.16 -3.45
CA PHE A 148 4.51 -14.44 -2.33
C PHE A 148 3.05 -14.31 -2.72
N ARG A 149 2.20 -15.17 -2.16
CA ARG A 149 0.75 -15.14 -2.33
C ARG A 149 0.08 -15.49 -1.01
N VAL A 150 -0.91 -14.70 -0.62
CA VAL A 150 -1.92 -15.15 0.34
C VAL A 150 -3.03 -15.87 -0.44
N LYS A 151 -3.43 -17.06 0.00
CA LYS A 151 -4.49 -17.86 -0.62
C LYS A 151 -5.43 -18.46 0.43
N LEU A 152 -6.65 -18.77 -0.01
CA LEU A 152 -7.54 -19.68 0.72
C LEU A 152 -7.20 -21.12 0.32
N ASN A 153 -7.18 -22.03 1.29
CA ASN A 153 -7.01 -23.46 1.06
C ASN A 153 -8.33 -24.21 1.28
N THR A 154 -8.27 -25.54 1.23
CA THR A 154 -9.43 -26.44 1.39
C THR A 154 -9.99 -26.45 2.81
N ASP A 155 -9.24 -25.99 3.80
CA ASP A 155 -9.67 -25.98 5.21
C ASP A 155 -10.54 -24.75 5.53
N CYS A 156 -10.76 -23.86 4.55
CA CYS A 156 -11.64 -22.72 4.73
C CYS A 156 -13.11 -23.16 4.83
N THR A 157 -13.70 -22.94 6.00
CA THR A 157 -15.11 -23.26 6.29
C THR A 157 -16.10 -22.15 5.91
N HIS A 158 -15.65 -21.11 5.19
CA HIS A 158 -16.48 -19.95 4.84
C HIS A 158 -17.14 -19.25 6.04
N CYS A 159 -16.54 -19.31 7.23
CA CYS A 159 -17.09 -18.73 8.47
C CYS A 159 -17.08 -17.18 8.53
N MET A 160 -16.43 -16.53 7.56
CA MET A 160 -16.34 -15.06 7.42
C MET A 160 -15.71 -14.32 8.62
N ALA A 161 -14.94 -15.00 9.47
CA ALA A 161 -14.25 -14.37 10.61
C ALA A 161 -13.21 -13.32 10.15
N CYS A 162 -12.51 -13.60 9.05
CA CYS A 162 -11.44 -12.76 8.50
C CYS A 162 -11.92 -11.41 7.91
N LEU A 163 -13.23 -11.24 7.65
CA LEU A 163 -13.78 -9.98 7.11
C LEU A 163 -13.53 -8.80 8.06
N LYS A 164 -13.61 -9.05 9.38
CA LYS A 164 -13.50 -8.00 10.39
C LYS A 164 -12.06 -7.55 10.64
N SER A 165 -11.08 -8.40 10.33
CA SER A 165 -9.65 -8.08 10.46
C SER A 165 -9.08 -7.46 9.18
N CYS A 166 -9.69 -7.69 8.01
CA CYS A 166 -9.20 -7.12 6.76
C CYS A 166 -9.50 -5.62 6.63
N LYS A 167 -8.50 -4.79 6.94
CA LYS A 167 -8.61 -3.32 6.83
C LYS A 167 -8.55 -2.79 5.40
N TYR A 168 -7.96 -3.55 4.48
CA TYR A 168 -7.77 -3.17 3.07
C TYR A 168 -8.96 -3.51 2.16
N ASP A 169 -10.07 -3.98 2.72
CA ASP A 169 -11.26 -4.44 2.01
C ASP A 169 -10.98 -5.52 0.94
N ALA A 170 -9.91 -6.30 1.13
CA ALA A 170 -9.51 -7.37 0.22
C ALA A 170 -10.30 -8.67 0.45
N LEU A 171 -10.87 -8.83 1.64
CA LEU A 171 -11.66 -9.98 2.06
C LEU A 171 -13.09 -9.55 2.32
N HIS A 172 -14.00 -10.05 1.49
CA HIS A 172 -15.44 -9.89 1.64
C HIS A 172 -16.14 -11.17 1.15
N LYS A 173 -17.41 -11.31 1.52
CA LYS A 173 -18.19 -12.55 1.34
C LYS A 173 -18.07 -13.12 -0.08
N GLU A 174 -18.34 -12.29 -1.08
CA GLU A 174 -18.32 -12.70 -2.50
C GLU A 174 -16.96 -13.23 -2.97
N ASN A 175 -15.85 -12.66 -2.46
CA ASN A 175 -14.50 -13.09 -2.81
C ASN A 175 -14.15 -14.43 -2.16
N ILE A 176 -14.53 -14.60 -0.89
CA ILE A 176 -14.26 -15.83 -0.12
C ILE A 176 -15.07 -16.99 -0.69
N GLU A 177 -16.34 -16.77 -1.03
CA GLU A 177 -17.18 -17.77 -1.71
C GLU A 177 -16.59 -18.19 -3.06
N LYS A 178 -15.88 -17.29 -3.74
CA LYS A 178 -15.15 -17.58 -4.99
C LYS A 178 -13.74 -18.14 -4.77
N GLY A 179 -13.31 -18.36 -3.52
CA GLY A 179 -11.96 -18.81 -3.19
C GLY A 179 -10.86 -17.81 -3.57
N LYS A 180 -11.17 -16.52 -3.67
CA LYS A 180 -10.26 -15.47 -4.17
C LYS A 180 -9.93 -14.44 -3.08
N ILE A 181 -8.71 -13.91 -3.16
CA ILE A 181 -8.27 -12.75 -2.39
C ILE A 181 -8.34 -11.50 -3.26
N GLY A 182 -8.99 -10.45 -2.76
CA GLY A 182 -9.12 -9.17 -3.44
C GLY A 182 -7.79 -8.56 -3.88
N TYR A 183 -7.83 -7.70 -4.90
CA TYR A 183 -6.64 -7.08 -5.48
C TYR A 183 -5.99 -6.05 -4.54
N THR A 184 -6.73 -5.51 -3.57
CA THR A 184 -6.24 -4.54 -2.57
C THR A 184 -5.43 -5.18 -1.44
N CYS A 185 -5.29 -6.52 -1.42
CA CYS A 185 -4.54 -7.22 -0.37
C CYS A 185 -3.07 -6.81 -0.34
N THR A 186 -2.59 -6.40 0.83
CA THR A 186 -1.19 -6.01 1.04
C THR A 186 -0.33 -7.12 1.63
N TYR A 187 -0.86 -8.34 1.80
CA TYR A 187 -0.15 -9.42 2.49
C TYR A 187 0.23 -9.06 3.94
N CYS A 188 -0.58 -8.25 4.65
CA CYS A 188 -0.27 -7.90 6.04
C CYS A 188 -0.34 -9.09 7.02
N GLY A 189 -1.12 -10.12 6.71
CA GLY A 189 -1.24 -11.31 7.55
C GLY A 189 -2.31 -11.26 8.64
N ASP A 190 -2.96 -10.11 8.90
CA ASP A 190 -3.97 -9.95 9.97
C ASP A 190 -5.13 -10.97 9.91
N CYS A 191 -5.42 -11.46 8.70
CA CYS A 191 -6.45 -12.46 8.48
C CYS A 191 -6.03 -13.89 8.85
N LEU A 192 -4.73 -14.21 8.78
CA LEU A 192 -4.19 -15.53 9.17
C LEU A 192 -4.33 -15.74 10.67
N SER A 193 -3.92 -14.75 11.48
CA SER A 193 -4.01 -14.81 12.95
C SER A 193 -5.44 -14.89 13.48
N THR A 194 -6.43 -14.42 12.70
CA THR A 194 -7.85 -14.50 13.05
C THR A 194 -8.48 -15.85 12.67
N CYS A 195 -7.90 -16.57 11.71
CA CYS A 195 -8.48 -17.80 11.17
C CYS A 195 -8.17 -19.01 12.07
N LYS A 196 -9.17 -19.46 12.84
CA LYS A 196 -9.03 -20.64 13.71
C LYS A 196 -8.96 -21.99 12.97
N HIS A 197 -9.32 -22.01 11.69
CA HIS A 197 -9.40 -23.23 10.89
C HIS A 197 -8.16 -23.44 10.01
N GLY A 198 -7.19 -22.52 10.00
CA GLY A 198 -6.04 -22.62 9.08
C GLY A 198 -6.40 -22.41 7.61
N GLY A 199 -7.58 -21.83 7.33
CA GLY A 199 -8.13 -21.64 5.98
C GLY A 199 -7.41 -20.60 5.10
N LEU A 200 -6.43 -19.89 5.66
CA LEU A 200 -5.66 -18.83 5.00
C LEU A 200 -4.18 -19.09 5.21
N GLU A 201 -3.41 -18.97 4.13
CA GLU A 201 -2.00 -19.34 4.15
C GLU A 201 -1.14 -18.48 3.21
N TYR A 202 0.14 -18.36 3.56
CA TYR A 202 1.17 -17.88 2.65
C TYR A 202 1.66 -18.99 1.74
N ARG A 203 1.88 -18.65 0.47
CA ARG A 203 2.48 -19.50 -0.55
C ARG A 203 3.67 -18.79 -1.17
N PHE A 204 4.77 -19.51 -1.31
CA PHE A 204 5.97 -19.07 -2.00
C PHE A 204 6.56 -20.26 -2.75
N PHE A 205 6.46 -20.25 -4.08
CA PHE A 205 6.84 -21.36 -4.96
C PHE A 205 6.42 -22.74 -4.40
N LYS A 206 7.39 -23.60 -4.08
CA LYS A 206 7.18 -24.97 -3.56
C LYS A 206 7.39 -25.09 -2.04
N LEU A 207 7.55 -23.96 -1.33
CA LEU A 207 7.72 -24.00 0.13
C LEU A 207 6.43 -24.43 0.84
N ARG A 208 6.59 -25.09 1.98
CA ARG A 208 5.49 -25.37 2.91
C ARG A 208 4.90 -24.04 3.42
N PRO A 209 3.58 -23.95 3.64
CA PRO A 209 2.93 -22.71 4.07
C PRO A 209 3.57 -22.05 5.29
N ALA A 210 3.85 -22.83 6.35
CA ALA A 210 4.49 -22.31 7.55
C ALA A 210 5.91 -21.77 7.30
N THR A 211 6.68 -22.38 6.39
CA THR A 211 8.01 -21.89 6.00
C THR A 211 7.90 -20.62 5.16
N ALA A 212 6.91 -20.53 4.26
CA ALA A 212 6.65 -19.34 3.47
C ALA A 212 6.25 -18.15 4.36
N GLU A 213 5.43 -18.39 5.38
CA GLU A 213 5.07 -17.37 6.38
C GLU A 213 6.29 -16.88 7.16
N ARG A 214 7.12 -17.79 7.69
CA ARG A 214 8.36 -17.41 8.40
C ARG A 214 9.30 -16.62 7.51
N LEU A 215 9.49 -17.04 6.26
CA LEU A 215 10.32 -16.34 5.30
C LEU A 215 9.80 -14.92 5.04
N TRP A 216 8.49 -14.77 4.86
CA TRP A 216 7.85 -13.48 4.65
C TRP A 216 8.03 -12.54 5.86
N ILE A 217 7.86 -13.05 7.09
CA ILE A 217 8.12 -12.30 8.32
C ILE A 217 9.58 -11.86 8.40
N ILE A 218 10.53 -12.76 8.14
CA ILE A 218 11.97 -12.44 8.17
C ILE A 218 12.30 -11.33 7.18
N ILE A 219 11.84 -11.45 5.92
CA ILE A 219 12.07 -10.43 4.89
C ILE A 219 11.51 -9.07 5.31
N THR A 220 10.27 -9.04 5.79
CA THR A 220 9.62 -7.77 6.17
C THR A 220 10.26 -7.11 7.39
N VAL A 221 10.66 -7.90 8.40
CA VAL A 221 11.38 -7.38 9.57
C VAL A 221 12.76 -6.84 9.19
N VAL A 222 13.51 -7.57 8.36
CA VAL A 222 14.82 -7.12 7.86
C VAL A 222 14.67 -5.81 7.09
N LEU A 223 13.71 -5.74 6.15
CA LEU A 223 13.44 -4.51 5.39
C LEU A 223 13.07 -3.35 6.30
N HIS A 224 12.22 -3.56 7.30
CA HIS A 224 11.83 -2.52 8.24
C HIS A 224 13.05 -1.99 9.02
N THR A 225 13.90 -2.88 9.54
CA THR A 225 15.14 -2.50 10.23
C THR A 225 16.09 -1.74 9.31
N CYS A 226 16.28 -2.20 8.06
CA CYS A 226 17.10 -1.50 7.07
C CYS A 226 16.57 -0.08 6.80
N PHE A 227 15.25 0.09 6.69
CA PHE A 227 14.63 1.40 6.50
C PHE A 227 14.87 2.34 7.68
N LEU A 228 14.75 1.83 8.91
CA LEU A 228 15.06 2.61 10.12
C LEU A 228 16.53 3.03 10.18
N MET A 229 17.45 2.15 9.76
CA MET A 229 18.88 2.47 9.72
C MET A 229 19.21 3.50 8.65
N ILE A 230 18.67 3.36 7.43
CA ILE A 230 18.90 4.32 6.33
C ILE A 230 18.30 5.68 6.68
N ALA A 231 17.13 5.73 7.32
CA ALA A 231 16.50 6.99 7.70
C ALA A 231 17.31 7.83 8.71
N ARG A 232 18.32 7.24 9.36
CA ARG A 232 19.20 7.92 10.32
C ARG A 232 20.48 8.47 9.68
N ILE A 233 20.86 7.98 8.49
CA ILE A 233 22.06 8.36 7.75
C ILE A 233 21.74 9.58 6.87
#